data_AF-A0A2X0K6V7-F1
#
_entry.id   AF-A0A2X0K6V7-F1
#
_cell.length_a   1.000
_cell.length_b   1.000
_cell.length_c   1.000
_cell.angle_alpha   90.00
_cell.angle_beta   90.00
_cell.angle_gamma   90.00
#
_symmetry.space_group_name_H-M   'P 1'
#
loop_
_entity.id
_entity.type
_entity.pdbx_description
1 polymer ?
#
loop_
_entity_poly.entity_id
_entity_poly.type
_entity_poly.pdbx_seq_one_letter_code
_entity_poly.pdbx_strand_id
1 'polypeptide(L)'
;MLPEPKTDVHLPSDRSAFPLVLDPALHEVGSTDSRQLRHPADFLHAVNWAVAQGLHPRATATTVTVAQKLAAKINRDGHMAYARERLAAELNLSLSTVRNHTRVLRELGLLVWVEHGTRRNILRTKNPTGRPAGYKATATIFAAVAPPYWDRAMGRTTTGHGYTARLIAVDALGRAYETALSQLTRTTSAAAVRERRCPPSVSGFSSSEKFRHKGGNNYTRTRETTPSPQPNHARRWTAVTPTKLAHLIAAAEQIKSSVPWLAKACPRRLAFQLRDRLLNATSIQPLVNELRTLGALQAVHRPLGFLAAHLSRPAQRTDLPVDWVPVRGAAKAPVDLPRFEEEAARIPDFGGDRLLEERWDAYCAQRAFAEALDRWRDLDQQRLASDHLVPVYPVIDIAVDDTGSRWAGMVKGRHRAHAGAFARSATLRAQMRAQWAAVRSPAPEGPGAGGRARVG
;
A
#
# COMPACT_ATOMS: atom_id res chain seq x y z
N MET A 1 -11.11 -52.43 14.26
CA MET A 1 -10.06 -51.61 14.87
C MET A 1 -9.56 -50.64 13.80
N LEU A 2 -10.08 -49.40 13.82
CA LEU A 2 -9.58 -48.32 12.98
C LEU A 2 -8.50 -47.58 13.77
N PRO A 3 -7.35 -47.24 13.15
CA PRO A 3 -6.30 -46.53 13.86
C PRO A 3 -6.76 -45.11 14.17
N GLU A 4 -6.63 -44.70 15.43
CA GLU A 4 -6.86 -43.32 15.83
C GLU A 4 -5.85 -42.39 15.14
N PRO A 5 -6.29 -41.30 14.49
CA PRO A 5 -5.38 -40.32 13.91
C PRO A 5 -4.75 -39.46 15.02
N LYS A 6 -3.67 -39.95 15.62
CA LYS A 6 -2.73 -39.11 16.38
C LYS A 6 -1.89 -38.29 15.40
N THR A 7 -2.34 -37.08 15.11
CA THR A 7 -1.47 -36.01 14.59
C THR A 7 -1.76 -34.75 15.38
N ASP A 8 -1.24 -34.71 16.61
CA ASP A 8 -0.87 -33.44 17.24
C ASP A 8 0.24 -32.86 16.36
N VAL A 9 -0.14 -32.01 15.40
CA VAL A 9 0.81 -31.19 14.66
C VAL A 9 1.30 -30.13 15.66
N HIS A 10 2.27 -30.52 16.48
CA HIS A 10 3.07 -29.58 17.24
C HIS A 10 3.80 -28.72 16.22
N LEU A 11 3.20 -27.57 15.90
CA LEU A 11 3.96 -26.46 15.33
C LEU A 11 5.07 -26.18 16.35
N PRO A 12 6.35 -26.31 15.98
CA PRO A 12 7.43 -26.08 16.92
C PRO A 12 7.25 -24.67 17.49
N SER A 13 7.01 -24.57 18.80
CA SER A 13 6.90 -23.28 19.52
C SER A 13 8.19 -22.47 19.46
N ASP A 14 9.26 -23.07 18.94
CA ASP A 14 10.52 -22.42 18.69
C ASP A 14 10.40 -21.52 17.45
N ARG A 15 10.06 -20.25 17.68
CA ARG A 15 10.10 -19.16 16.69
C ARG A 15 11.47 -19.05 15.99
N SER A 16 12.51 -19.68 16.55
CA SER A 16 13.87 -19.76 16.03
C SER A 16 14.04 -20.74 14.85
N ALA A 17 13.07 -21.62 14.58
CA ALA A 17 13.27 -22.73 13.64
C ALA A 17 12.84 -22.47 12.19
N PHE A 18 12.40 -21.26 11.81
CA PHE A 18 12.18 -20.96 10.39
C PHE A 18 13.52 -20.73 9.69
N PRO A 19 13.96 -21.62 8.78
CA PRO A 19 15.22 -21.43 8.08
C PRO A 19 15.02 -20.31 7.06
N LEU A 20 15.58 -19.14 7.35
CA LEU A 20 15.68 -18.08 6.35
C LEU A 20 16.53 -18.58 5.18
N VAL A 21 16.09 -18.30 3.96
CA VAL A 21 16.82 -18.63 2.74
C VAL A 21 17.94 -17.60 2.59
N LEU A 22 19.09 -17.85 3.23
CA LEU A 22 20.22 -16.91 3.21
C LEU A 22 21.11 -17.09 1.98
N ASP A 23 21.17 -18.31 1.44
CA ASP A 23 21.94 -18.61 0.23
C ASP A 23 21.29 -17.96 -1.00
N PRO A 24 21.99 -17.02 -1.68
CA PRO A 24 21.51 -16.41 -2.90
C PRO A 24 21.22 -17.42 -4.02
N ALA A 25 21.93 -18.56 -4.06
CA ALA A 25 21.72 -19.58 -5.07
C ALA A 25 20.30 -20.17 -4.98
N LEU A 26 19.75 -20.30 -3.76
CA LEU A 26 18.37 -20.78 -3.52
C LEU A 26 17.29 -19.72 -3.84
N HIS A 27 17.70 -18.49 -4.22
CA HIS A 27 16.76 -17.45 -4.66
C HIS A 27 16.45 -17.55 -6.15
N GLU A 28 16.90 -18.58 -6.86
CA GLU A 28 16.61 -18.79 -8.29
C GLU A 28 15.48 -19.80 -8.50
N VAL A 29 14.74 -19.66 -9.59
CA VAL A 29 13.63 -20.58 -9.94
C VAL A 29 14.09 -22.04 -10.05
N GLY A 30 15.33 -22.30 -10.47
CA GLY A 30 15.85 -23.66 -10.67
C GLY A 30 16.24 -24.40 -9.38
N SER A 31 16.41 -23.68 -8.28
CA SER A 31 17.04 -24.18 -7.03
C SER A 31 16.20 -23.88 -5.78
N THR A 32 15.19 -23.02 -5.88
CA THR A 32 14.31 -22.71 -4.76
C THR A 32 13.47 -23.91 -4.36
N ASP A 33 13.26 -24.07 -3.05
CA ASP A 33 12.31 -25.04 -2.49
C ASP A 33 10.86 -24.52 -2.43
N SER A 34 10.66 -23.23 -2.69
CA SER A 34 9.35 -22.58 -2.63
C SER A 34 8.54 -22.82 -3.91
N ARG A 35 7.24 -23.12 -3.77
CA ARG A 35 6.35 -23.34 -4.92
C ARG A 35 5.87 -22.04 -5.55
N GLN A 36 5.53 -22.07 -6.84
CA GLN A 36 4.96 -20.92 -7.55
C GLN A 36 3.60 -20.47 -6.98
N LEU A 37 3.42 -19.15 -6.85
CA LEU A 37 2.12 -18.50 -6.60
C LEU A 37 1.68 -17.70 -7.83
N ARG A 38 0.50 -18.01 -8.36
CA ARG A 38 -0.06 -17.31 -9.53
C ARG A 38 -0.98 -16.15 -9.15
N HIS A 39 -1.58 -16.19 -7.97
CA HIS A 39 -2.56 -15.21 -7.55
C HIS A 39 -1.93 -14.14 -6.64
N PRO A 40 -2.15 -12.84 -6.92
CA PRO A 40 -1.65 -11.76 -6.08
C PRO A 40 -2.14 -11.82 -4.63
N ALA A 41 -3.37 -12.28 -4.42
CA ALA A 41 -3.96 -12.39 -3.08
C ALA A 41 -3.22 -13.42 -2.21
N ASP A 42 -2.89 -14.59 -2.78
CA ASP A 42 -2.14 -15.63 -2.07
C ASP A 42 -0.74 -15.17 -1.68
N PHE A 43 -0.07 -14.44 -2.58
CA PHE A 43 1.23 -13.84 -2.29
C PHE A 43 1.14 -12.86 -1.11
N LEU A 44 0.11 -12.00 -1.08
CA LEU A 44 -0.09 -11.08 0.04
C LEU A 44 -0.48 -11.79 1.34
N HIS A 45 -1.26 -12.87 1.27
CA HIS A 45 -1.57 -13.68 2.45
C HIS A 45 -0.31 -14.32 3.03
N ALA A 46 0.57 -14.88 2.18
CA ALA A 46 1.84 -15.44 2.61
C ALA A 46 2.75 -14.39 3.25
N VAL A 47 2.84 -13.20 2.66
CA VAL A 47 3.62 -12.06 3.21
C VAL A 47 3.05 -11.62 4.56
N ASN A 48 1.75 -11.36 4.66
CA ASN A 48 1.12 -10.91 5.89
C ASN A 48 1.28 -11.94 7.01
N TRP A 49 1.13 -13.22 6.69
CA TRP A 49 1.37 -14.30 7.64
C TRP A 49 2.82 -14.31 8.12
N ALA A 50 3.81 -14.21 7.21
CA ALA A 50 5.23 -14.23 7.57
C ALA A 50 5.62 -13.03 8.47
N VAL A 51 5.08 -11.84 8.19
CA VAL A 51 5.29 -10.63 8.99
C VAL A 51 4.60 -10.76 10.36
N ALA A 52 3.37 -11.25 10.40
CA ALA A 52 2.61 -11.43 11.64
C ALA A 52 3.26 -12.46 12.57
N GLN A 53 3.87 -13.51 12.01
CA GLN A 53 4.64 -14.51 12.77
C GLN A 53 6.05 -14.03 13.14
N GLY A 54 6.48 -12.85 12.66
CA GLY A 54 7.79 -12.30 12.97
C GLY A 54 8.96 -13.13 12.44
N LEU A 55 8.78 -13.85 11.32
CA LEU A 55 9.77 -14.82 10.83
C LEU A 55 11.10 -14.19 10.39
N HIS A 56 11.10 -12.90 10.08
CA HIS A 56 12.30 -12.17 9.73
C HIS A 56 12.39 -10.89 10.58
N PRO A 57 13.50 -10.66 11.30
CA PRO A 57 13.61 -9.58 12.29
C PRO A 57 13.46 -8.18 11.68
N ARG A 58 13.82 -8.03 10.39
CA ARG A 58 13.71 -6.77 9.65
C ARG A 58 12.40 -6.62 8.85
N ALA A 59 11.50 -7.60 8.92
CA ALA A 59 10.25 -7.53 8.18
C ALA A 59 9.25 -6.64 8.94
N THR A 60 9.02 -5.44 8.42
CA THR A 60 8.09 -4.45 8.97
C THR A 60 6.87 -4.23 8.08
N ALA A 61 5.95 -3.35 8.48
CA ALA A 61 4.85 -2.87 7.65
C ALA A 61 5.29 -2.34 6.28
N THR A 62 6.50 -1.76 6.18
CA THR A 62 7.08 -1.32 4.90
C THR A 62 7.28 -2.49 3.93
N THR A 63 7.63 -3.68 4.44
CA THR A 63 7.75 -4.91 3.64
C THR A 63 6.41 -5.28 3.01
N VAL A 64 5.32 -5.17 3.78
CA VAL A 64 3.96 -5.43 3.30
C VAL A 64 3.58 -4.42 2.21
N THR A 65 3.86 -3.14 2.40
CA THR A 65 3.59 -2.09 1.41
C THR A 65 4.36 -2.32 0.10
N VAL A 66 5.64 -2.72 0.19
CA VAL A 66 6.44 -3.11 -0.97
C VAL A 66 5.82 -4.32 -1.67
N ALA A 67 5.44 -5.35 -0.91
CA ALA A 67 4.78 -6.55 -1.44
C ALA A 67 3.45 -6.23 -2.14
N GLN A 68 2.62 -5.34 -1.59
CA GLN A 68 1.36 -4.90 -2.22
C GLN A 68 1.58 -4.29 -3.61
N LYS A 69 2.58 -3.41 -3.76
CA LYS A 69 2.92 -2.83 -5.06
C LYS A 69 3.49 -3.85 -6.04
N LEU A 70 4.22 -4.85 -5.55
CA LEU A 70 4.72 -5.96 -6.35
C LEU A 70 3.57 -6.89 -6.78
N ALA A 71 2.64 -7.19 -5.88
CA ALA A 71 1.47 -8.02 -6.13
C ALA A 71 0.60 -7.46 -7.25
N ALA A 72 0.44 -6.13 -7.31
CA ALA A 72 -0.28 -5.45 -8.38
C ALA A 72 0.37 -5.61 -9.78
N LYS A 73 1.62 -6.07 -9.85
CA LYS A 73 2.38 -6.29 -11.09
C LYS A 73 2.51 -7.78 -11.46
N ILE A 74 1.93 -8.68 -10.67
CA ILE A 74 1.95 -10.11 -10.93
C ILE A 74 1.12 -10.43 -12.18
N ASN A 75 1.72 -11.15 -13.12
CA ASN A 75 1.06 -11.65 -14.33
C ASN A 75 0.39 -13.02 -14.09
N ARG A 76 -0.21 -13.60 -15.13
CA ARG A 76 -0.87 -14.92 -15.08
C ARG A 76 0.04 -16.07 -14.64
N ASP A 77 1.35 -15.93 -14.84
CA ASP A 77 2.36 -16.91 -14.49
C ASP A 77 2.99 -16.65 -13.11
N GLY A 78 2.45 -15.72 -12.32
CA GLY A 78 3.04 -15.40 -11.01
C GLY A 78 4.34 -14.59 -11.10
N HIS A 79 4.73 -14.11 -12.28
CA HIS A 79 5.93 -13.31 -12.50
C HIS A 79 5.61 -11.82 -12.42
N MET A 80 6.59 -11.01 -12.02
CA MET A 80 6.45 -9.57 -11.88
C MET A 80 7.75 -8.87 -12.28
N ALA A 81 7.61 -7.80 -13.07
CA ALA A 81 8.73 -6.95 -13.45
C ALA A 81 9.15 -6.06 -12.27
N TYR A 82 10.43 -6.14 -11.90
CA TYR A 82 11.02 -5.34 -10.83
C TYR A 82 11.81 -4.17 -11.40
N ALA A 83 11.33 -2.96 -11.07
CA ALA A 83 12.01 -1.71 -11.37
C ALA A 83 12.21 -0.94 -10.06
N ARG A 84 13.39 -1.09 -9.45
CA ARG A 84 13.70 -0.54 -8.12
C ARG A 84 13.45 0.97 -8.02
N GLU A 85 13.92 1.74 -8.98
CA GLU A 85 13.78 3.22 -8.99
C GLU A 85 12.33 3.65 -9.10
N ARG A 86 11.57 3.00 -9.99
CA ARG A 86 10.15 3.27 -10.15
C ARG A 86 9.37 2.90 -8.89
N LEU A 87 9.67 1.77 -8.27
CA LEU A 87 9.01 1.33 -7.05
C LEU A 87 9.31 2.27 -5.86
N ALA A 88 10.56 2.75 -5.76
CA ALA A 88 10.96 3.74 -4.77
C ALA A 88 10.21 5.08 -4.96
N ALA A 89 10.11 5.57 -6.19
CA ALA A 89 9.34 6.77 -6.51
C ALA A 89 7.83 6.60 -6.24
N GLU A 90 7.24 5.45 -6.60
CA GLU A 90 5.83 5.14 -6.39
C GLU A 90 5.45 5.06 -4.89
N LEU A 91 6.40 4.69 -4.02
CA LEU A 91 6.19 4.53 -2.58
C LEU A 91 6.76 5.69 -1.74
N ASN A 92 7.42 6.66 -2.37
CA ASN A 92 8.20 7.69 -1.68
C ASN A 92 9.20 7.11 -0.66
N LEU A 93 9.89 6.02 -1.05
CA LEU A 93 10.91 5.36 -0.25
C LEU A 93 12.29 5.56 -0.87
N SER A 94 13.35 5.45 -0.06
CA SER A 94 14.71 5.44 -0.59
C SER A 94 14.99 4.15 -1.37
N LEU A 95 15.94 4.22 -2.32
CA LEU A 95 16.37 3.05 -3.10
C LEU A 95 16.93 1.93 -2.22
N SER A 96 17.63 2.28 -1.14
CA SER A 96 18.20 1.34 -0.17
C SER A 96 17.09 0.63 0.62
N THR A 97 16.06 1.35 1.05
CA THR A 97 14.90 0.77 1.75
C THR A 97 14.18 -0.23 0.87
N VAL A 98 13.89 0.12 -0.39
CA VAL A 98 13.26 -0.81 -1.33
C VAL A 98 14.14 -2.04 -1.59
N ARG A 99 15.45 -1.85 -1.79
CA ARG A 99 16.41 -2.97 -1.95
C ARG A 99 16.38 -3.90 -0.73
N ASN A 100 16.42 -3.34 0.48
CA ASN A 100 16.45 -4.11 1.72
C ASN A 100 15.15 -4.90 1.92
N HIS A 101 13.97 -4.28 1.76
CA HIS A 101 12.70 -5.01 1.91
C HIS A 101 12.47 -6.03 0.79
N THR A 102 12.95 -5.77 -0.42
CA THR A 102 12.93 -6.79 -1.49
C THR A 102 13.83 -7.96 -1.13
N ARG A 103 15.01 -7.72 -0.54
CA ARG A 103 15.91 -8.77 -0.04
C ARG A 103 15.26 -9.59 1.07
N VAL A 104 14.61 -8.94 2.04
CA VAL A 104 13.86 -9.60 3.12
C VAL A 104 12.79 -10.54 2.57
N LEU A 105 12.03 -10.12 1.54
CA LEU A 105 11.04 -10.99 0.90
C LEU A 105 11.66 -12.25 0.25
N ARG A 106 12.89 -12.16 -0.27
CA ARG A 106 13.61 -13.32 -0.80
C ARG A 106 14.15 -14.22 0.31
N GLU A 107 14.70 -13.63 1.37
CA GLU A 107 15.18 -14.37 2.55
C GLU A 107 14.04 -15.11 3.26
N LEU A 108 12.81 -14.58 3.21
CA LEU A 108 11.59 -15.27 3.64
C LEU A 108 11.13 -16.39 2.67
N GLY A 109 11.78 -16.56 1.52
CA GLY A 109 11.37 -17.52 0.49
C GLY A 109 10.05 -17.17 -0.21
N LEU A 110 9.68 -15.88 -0.25
CA LEU A 110 8.44 -15.37 -0.88
C LEU A 110 8.67 -14.79 -2.28
N LEU A 111 9.92 -14.51 -2.64
CA LEU A 111 10.33 -14.04 -3.96
C LEU A 111 11.56 -14.79 -4.47
N VAL A 112 11.55 -15.15 -5.75
CA VAL A 112 12.69 -15.79 -6.44
C VAL A 112 12.96 -15.11 -7.78
N TRP A 113 14.21 -15.13 -8.23
CA TRP A 113 14.65 -14.60 -9.52
C TRP A 113 14.27 -15.57 -10.63
N VAL A 114 13.51 -15.03 -11.60
CA VAL A 114 13.29 -15.68 -12.89
C VAL A 114 14.38 -15.25 -13.87
N GLU A 115 14.67 -13.95 -13.89
CA GLU A 115 15.68 -13.36 -14.77
C GLU A 115 16.41 -12.23 -14.04
N HIS A 116 17.75 -12.26 -14.15
CA HIS A 116 18.57 -11.19 -13.62
C HIS A 116 18.56 -9.99 -14.55
N GLY A 117 18.16 -8.84 -14.02
CA GLY A 117 18.22 -7.59 -14.76
C GLY A 117 19.67 -7.27 -15.12
N THR A 118 19.93 -7.05 -16.40
CA THR A 118 21.24 -6.64 -16.89
C THR A 118 21.17 -5.23 -17.47
N ARG A 119 22.26 -4.47 -17.32
CA ARG A 119 22.45 -3.20 -18.06
C ARG A 119 22.81 -3.45 -19.53
N ARG A 120 22.82 -4.69 -19.99
CA ARG A 120 23.05 -5.00 -21.40
C ARG A 120 21.81 -4.64 -22.19
N ASN A 121 22.00 -4.11 -23.39
CA ASN A 121 20.90 -3.78 -24.27
C ASN A 121 20.27 -5.08 -24.81
N ILE A 122 19.12 -5.49 -24.28
CA ILE A 122 18.44 -6.72 -24.68
C ILE A 122 18.06 -6.73 -26.16
N LEU A 123 17.92 -5.54 -26.77
CA LEU A 123 17.63 -5.42 -28.21
C LEU A 123 18.79 -5.94 -29.07
N ARG A 124 20.04 -5.86 -28.59
CA ARG A 124 21.19 -6.48 -29.30
C ARG A 124 21.15 -7.99 -29.24
N THR A 125 20.72 -8.55 -28.12
CA THR A 125 20.68 -10.00 -27.94
C THR A 125 19.49 -10.62 -28.68
N LYS A 126 18.33 -9.95 -28.68
CA LYS A 126 17.12 -10.43 -29.38
C LYS A 126 17.19 -10.24 -30.90
N ASN A 127 17.85 -9.18 -31.37
CA ASN A 127 18.08 -8.92 -32.79
C ASN A 127 19.58 -8.88 -33.09
N PRO A 128 20.28 -10.03 -33.12
CA PRO A 128 21.73 -10.06 -33.33
C PRO A 128 22.13 -9.55 -34.72
N THR A 129 21.26 -9.70 -35.72
CA THR A 129 21.49 -9.30 -37.11
C THR A 129 21.10 -7.86 -37.43
N GLY A 130 20.39 -7.18 -36.52
CA GLY A 130 19.87 -5.83 -36.74
C GLY A 130 20.62 -4.78 -35.92
N ARG A 131 20.78 -3.57 -36.48
CA ARG A 131 21.22 -2.41 -35.68
C ARG A 131 20.08 -2.06 -34.71
N PRO A 132 20.28 -2.18 -33.39
CA PRO A 132 19.20 -1.92 -32.44
C PRO A 132 18.79 -0.45 -32.54
N ALA A 133 17.50 -0.18 -32.78
CA ALA A 133 16.94 1.17 -32.90
C ALA A 133 16.91 1.96 -31.56
N GLY A 134 17.54 1.43 -30.51
CA GLY A 134 17.59 2.07 -29.20
C GLY A 134 18.25 1.20 -28.15
N TYR A 135 18.23 1.68 -26.91
CA TYR A 135 18.70 0.97 -25.72
C TYR A 135 17.52 0.53 -24.86
N LYS A 136 17.46 -0.76 -24.53
CA LYS A 136 16.50 -1.31 -23.58
C LYS A 136 17.23 -2.27 -22.63
N ALA A 137 17.36 -1.86 -21.37
CA ALA A 137 17.88 -2.75 -20.33
C ALA A 137 16.90 -3.90 -20.06
N THR A 138 17.42 -5.07 -19.68
CA THR A 138 16.60 -6.17 -19.16
C THR A 138 16.15 -5.79 -17.75
N ALA A 139 14.84 -5.74 -17.52
CA ALA A 139 14.31 -5.57 -16.18
C ALA A 139 14.50 -6.88 -15.39
N THR A 140 14.84 -6.79 -14.10
CA THR A 140 14.81 -7.96 -13.23
C THR A 140 13.38 -8.50 -13.17
N ILE A 141 13.22 -9.81 -13.27
CA ILE A 141 11.92 -10.47 -13.15
C ILE A 141 11.95 -11.35 -11.92
N PHE A 142 11.00 -11.12 -11.02
CA PHE A 142 10.76 -12.01 -9.88
C PHE A 142 9.55 -12.88 -10.14
N ALA A 143 9.49 -14.03 -9.48
CA ALA A 143 8.27 -14.80 -9.31
C ALA A 143 7.82 -14.76 -7.84
N ALA A 144 6.51 -14.66 -7.64
CA ALA A 144 5.89 -14.86 -6.35
C ALA A 144 5.92 -16.36 -6.02
N VAL A 145 6.36 -16.69 -4.81
CA VAL A 145 6.45 -18.07 -4.35
C VAL A 145 5.97 -18.21 -2.92
N ALA A 146 5.64 -19.45 -2.54
CA ALA A 146 5.20 -19.85 -1.22
C ALA A 146 6.23 -20.81 -0.62
N PRO A 147 6.85 -20.48 0.53
CA PRO A 147 7.77 -21.39 1.19
C PRO A 147 7.01 -22.62 1.72
N PRO A 148 7.62 -23.82 1.73
CA PRO A 148 6.97 -25.06 2.20
C PRO A 148 6.43 -24.96 3.62
N TYR A 149 7.05 -24.12 4.45
CA TYR A 149 6.61 -23.88 5.81
C TYR A 149 5.28 -23.11 5.87
N TRP A 150 5.02 -22.18 4.95
CA TRP A 150 3.71 -21.53 4.83
C TRP A 150 2.64 -22.53 4.41
N ASP A 151 2.95 -23.42 3.46
CA ASP A 151 2.01 -24.46 3.07
C ASP A 151 1.67 -25.38 4.24
N ARG A 152 2.68 -25.87 4.99
CA ARG A 152 2.45 -26.68 6.20
C ARG A 152 1.62 -25.93 7.25
N ALA A 153 1.92 -24.66 7.50
CA ALA A 153 1.15 -23.84 8.45
C ALA A 153 -0.30 -23.62 8.01
N MET A 154 -0.57 -23.63 6.70
CA MET A 154 -1.90 -23.54 6.13
C MET A 154 -2.55 -24.92 5.89
N GLY A 155 -1.95 -26.01 6.37
CA GLY A 155 -2.49 -27.36 6.22
C GLY A 155 -2.46 -27.88 4.78
N ARG A 156 -1.56 -27.36 3.95
CA ARG A 156 -1.44 -27.67 2.52
C ARG A 156 -0.38 -28.74 2.28
N THR A 157 -0.73 -29.75 1.51
CA THR A 157 0.17 -30.82 1.07
C THR A 157 0.51 -30.63 -0.40
N THR A 158 1.81 -30.59 -0.70
CA THR A 158 2.34 -30.39 -2.04
C THR A 158 2.96 -31.68 -2.61
N THR A 159 2.90 -31.85 -3.94
CA THR A 159 3.63 -32.88 -4.71
C THR A 159 4.73 -32.20 -5.51
N GLY A 160 5.85 -32.90 -5.64
CA GLY A 160 7.03 -32.38 -6.31
C GLY A 160 7.82 -31.44 -5.42
N HIS A 161 8.82 -30.80 -6.02
CA HIS A 161 9.81 -30.02 -5.30
C HIS A 161 10.01 -28.66 -5.98
N GLY A 162 10.35 -27.67 -5.16
CA GLY A 162 10.71 -26.34 -5.61
C GLY A 162 9.63 -25.60 -6.39
N TYR A 163 10.06 -24.79 -7.36
CA TYR A 163 9.19 -23.87 -8.07
C TYR A 163 7.97 -24.52 -8.75
N THR A 164 8.14 -25.75 -9.23
CA THR A 164 7.09 -26.48 -9.97
C THR A 164 6.19 -27.34 -9.07
N ALA A 165 6.43 -27.35 -7.76
CA ALA A 165 5.62 -28.11 -6.81
C ALA A 165 4.15 -27.68 -6.88
N ARG A 166 3.25 -28.67 -6.84
CA ARG A 166 1.80 -28.47 -6.99
C ARG A 166 1.09 -28.79 -5.70
N LEU A 167 0.03 -28.04 -5.41
CA LEU A 167 -0.87 -28.35 -4.30
C LEU A 167 -1.71 -29.58 -4.67
N ILE A 168 -1.68 -30.63 -3.83
CA ILE A 168 -2.50 -31.85 -4.03
C ILE A 168 -3.74 -31.80 -3.14
N ALA A 169 -3.50 -31.51 -1.87
CA ALA A 169 -4.50 -31.68 -0.83
C ALA A 169 -4.38 -30.56 0.20
N VAL A 170 -5.49 -30.30 0.85
CA VAL A 170 -5.60 -29.39 1.98
C VAL A 170 -6.24 -30.18 3.10
N ASP A 171 -5.64 -30.18 4.28
CA ASP A 171 -6.16 -30.84 5.46
C ASP A 171 -7.45 -30.17 5.98
N ALA A 172 -8.05 -30.72 7.04
CA ALA A 172 -9.30 -30.18 7.58
C ALA A 172 -9.15 -28.74 8.10
N LEU A 173 -7.99 -28.40 8.68
CA LEU A 173 -7.71 -27.07 9.25
C LEU A 173 -7.52 -26.02 8.14
N GLY A 174 -6.75 -26.36 7.12
CA GLY A 174 -6.55 -25.56 5.92
C GLY A 174 -7.84 -25.34 5.15
N ARG A 175 -8.72 -26.36 5.04
CA ARG A 175 -10.04 -26.19 4.44
C ARG A 175 -10.91 -25.22 5.23
N ALA A 176 -10.89 -25.29 6.57
CA ALA A 176 -11.60 -24.33 7.42
C ALA A 176 -11.05 -22.91 7.22
N TYR A 177 -9.72 -22.77 7.13
CA TYR A 177 -9.06 -21.49 6.87
C TYR A 177 -9.41 -20.91 5.50
N GLU A 178 -9.34 -21.71 4.43
CA GLU A 178 -9.71 -21.30 3.06
C GLU A 178 -11.19 -20.94 2.96
N THR A 179 -12.05 -21.65 3.69
CA THR A 179 -13.48 -21.32 3.79
C THR A 179 -13.68 -19.97 4.50
N ALA A 180 -12.99 -19.73 5.63
CA ALA A 180 -13.05 -18.46 6.34
C ALA A 180 -12.56 -17.29 5.47
N LEU A 181 -11.46 -17.45 4.74
CA LEU A 181 -10.95 -16.46 3.78
C LEU A 181 -11.95 -16.20 2.64
N SER A 182 -12.56 -17.26 2.10
CA SER A 182 -13.57 -17.16 1.04
C SER A 182 -14.83 -16.42 1.53
N GLN A 183 -15.21 -16.57 2.80
CA GLN A 183 -16.31 -15.82 3.40
C GLN A 183 -15.96 -14.33 3.56
N LEU A 184 -14.76 -14.00 4.02
CA LEU A 184 -14.30 -12.60 4.16
C LEU A 184 -14.22 -11.86 2.82
N THR A 185 -13.81 -12.54 1.76
CA THR A 185 -13.78 -11.96 0.41
C THR A 185 -15.18 -11.79 -0.18
N ARG A 186 -16.14 -12.66 0.15
CA ARG A 186 -17.55 -12.50 -0.23
C ARG A 186 -18.22 -11.35 0.50
N THR A 187 -17.96 -11.16 1.80
CA THR A 187 -18.60 -10.06 2.56
C THR A 187 -18.13 -8.69 2.08
N THR A 188 -16.84 -8.54 1.76
CA THR A 188 -16.28 -7.30 1.22
C THR A 188 -16.83 -6.96 -0.16
N SER A 189 -16.98 -7.95 -1.05
CA SER A 189 -17.59 -7.74 -2.38
C SER A 189 -19.11 -7.52 -2.32
N ALA A 190 -19.83 -8.25 -1.47
CA ALA A 190 -21.27 -8.07 -1.30
C ALA A 190 -21.62 -6.70 -0.69
N ALA A 191 -20.78 -6.17 0.20
CA ALA A 191 -20.92 -4.81 0.73
C ALA A 191 -20.75 -3.76 -0.39
N ALA A 192 -19.74 -3.92 -1.25
CA ALA A 192 -19.52 -3.03 -2.39
C ALA A 192 -20.64 -3.10 -3.45
N VAL A 193 -21.31 -4.25 -3.61
CA VAL A 193 -22.45 -4.40 -4.53
C VAL A 193 -23.75 -3.84 -3.94
N ARG A 194 -23.91 -3.84 -2.60
CA ARG A 194 -25.12 -3.28 -1.95
C ARG A 194 -25.21 -1.74 -2.05
N GLU A 195 -24.09 -1.04 -2.18
CA GLU A 195 -24.07 0.43 -2.40
C GLU A 195 -24.50 0.87 -3.81
N ARG A 196 -24.77 -0.06 -4.74
CA ARG A 196 -25.21 0.25 -6.11
C ARG A 196 -26.53 -0.40 -6.51
N ARG A 197 -27.44 -0.64 -5.55
CA ARG A 197 -28.80 -1.09 -5.87
C ARG A 197 -29.74 0.12 -6.01
N CYS A 198 -29.68 0.78 -7.16
CA CYS A 198 -30.94 1.16 -7.80
C CYS A 198 -31.63 -0.14 -8.23
N PRO A 199 -32.93 -0.33 -7.99
CA PRO A 199 -33.62 -1.53 -8.43
C PRO A 199 -33.49 -1.64 -9.96
N PRO A 200 -33.29 -2.84 -10.53
CA PRO A 200 -33.39 -3.04 -11.96
C PRO A 200 -34.85 -2.79 -12.36
N SER A 201 -35.14 -1.57 -12.82
CA SER A 201 -36.41 -1.28 -13.48
C SER A 201 -36.46 -2.09 -14.78
N VAL A 202 -37.37 -3.05 -14.77
CA VAL A 202 -37.90 -3.74 -15.94
C VAL A 202 -38.23 -2.69 -17.01
N SER A 203 -37.45 -2.64 -18.08
CA SER A 203 -37.82 -1.89 -19.28
C SER A 203 -37.49 -2.72 -20.52
N GLY A 204 -38.56 -3.13 -21.19
CA GLY A 204 -38.65 -3.26 -22.65
C GLY A 204 -37.79 -4.33 -23.30
N PHE A 205 -38.42 -5.47 -23.60
CA PHE A 205 -38.11 -6.22 -24.82
C PHE A 205 -38.05 -5.25 -26.01
N SER A 206 -36.88 -5.11 -26.65
CA SER A 206 -36.82 -4.63 -28.03
C SER A 206 -36.66 -5.84 -28.95
N SER A 207 -37.65 -5.92 -29.84
CA SER A 207 -37.78 -6.85 -30.94
C SER A 207 -36.47 -7.04 -31.71
N SER A 208 -36.12 -8.29 -32.00
CA SER A 208 -35.05 -8.67 -32.91
C SER A 208 -35.39 -8.26 -34.34
N GLU A 209 -34.96 -7.06 -34.72
CA GLU A 209 -35.02 -6.60 -36.10
C GLU A 209 -33.96 -7.32 -36.94
N LYS A 210 -34.45 -8.09 -37.93
CA LYS A 210 -33.64 -8.90 -38.84
C LYS A 210 -32.72 -8.01 -39.67
N PHE A 211 -31.43 -8.22 -39.49
CA PHE A 211 -30.34 -7.58 -40.22
C PHE A 211 -30.41 -7.95 -41.72
N ARG A 212 -30.94 -7.06 -42.57
CA ARG A 212 -30.74 -7.11 -44.03
C ARG A 212 -29.46 -6.35 -44.37
N HIS A 213 -28.49 -7.07 -44.87
CA HIS A 213 -27.29 -6.52 -45.52
C HIS A 213 -27.67 -5.61 -46.69
N LYS A 214 -27.24 -4.35 -46.66
CA LYS A 214 -26.90 -3.58 -47.86
C LYS A 214 -25.78 -2.60 -47.53
N GLY A 215 -24.82 -2.52 -48.45
CA GLY A 215 -23.48 -1.99 -48.20
C GLY A 215 -23.40 -0.48 -47.98
N GLY A 216 -22.25 -0.08 -47.45
CA GLY A 216 -21.70 1.25 -47.68
C GLY A 216 -21.50 2.10 -46.43
N ASN A 217 -20.22 2.30 -46.13
CA ASN A 217 -19.60 3.51 -45.58
C ASN A 217 -19.08 3.45 -44.13
N ASN A 218 -17.75 3.50 -44.08
CA ASN A 218 -16.89 3.69 -42.92
C ASN A 218 -17.11 5.07 -42.30
N TYR A 219 -17.68 5.16 -41.09
CA TYR A 219 -17.27 6.15 -40.08
C TYR A 219 -17.51 5.60 -38.66
N THR A 220 -16.59 5.97 -37.79
CA THR A 220 -16.35 5.59 -36.39
C THR A 220 -17.57 5.47 -35.47
N ARG A 221 -17.60 4.39 -34.67
CA ARG A 221 -18.51 4.18 -33.53
C ARG A 221 -18.36 5.29 -32.47
N THR A 222 -19.42 6.06 -32.27
CA THR A 222 -19.66 6.87 -31.07
C THR A 222 -20.01 5.92 -29.92
N ARG A 223 -19.20 5.89 -28.86
CA ARG A 223 -19.48 5.12 -27.64
C ARG A 223 -20.21 6.04 -26.68
N GLU A 224 -21.53 5.86 -26.57
CA GLU A 224 -22.33 6.51 -25.53
C GLU A 224 -21.80 6.09 -24.16
N THR A 225 -21.43 7.09 -23.36
CA THR A 225 -20.88 6.93 -22.02
C THR A 225 -21.92 7.45 -21.04
N THR A 226 -22.39 6.58 -20.15
CA THR A 226 -23.33 6.88 -19.07
C THR A 226 -22.72 7.94 -18.13
N PRO A 227 -23.47 9.00 -17.73
CA PRO A 227 -22.94 10.05 -16.87
C PRO A 227 -22.90 9.59 -15.41
N SER A 228 -21.72 9.58 -14.82
CA SER A 228 -21.53 9.46 -13.36
C SER A 228 -21.58 10.86 -12.73
N PRO A 229 -22.37 11.10 -11.67
CA PRO A 229 -22.42 12.39 -11.01
C PRO A 229 -21.21 12.52 -10.08
N GLN A 230 -20.20 13.29 -10.50
CA GLN A 230 -19.23 13.87 -9.57
C GLN A 230 -19.44 15.38 -9.51
N PRO A 231 -19.30 16.00 -8.32
CA PRO A 231 -19.58 17.41 -8.11
C PRO A 231 -18.64 18.28 -8.94
N ASN A 232 -19.26 19.25 -9.61
CA ASN A 232 -18.73 20.13 -10.63
C ASN A 232 -17.63 21.08 -10.11
N HIS A 233 -16.38 20.74 -10.40
CA HIS A 233 -15.35 21.74 -10.74
C HIS A 233 -14.76 21.45 -12.12
N ALA A 234 -15.61 21.05 -13.06
CA ALA A 234 -15.27 21.05 -14.47
C ALA A 234 -15.05 22.51 -14.90
N ARG A 235 -13.81 23.00 -14.75
CA ARG A 235 -13.32 24.17 -15.50
C ARG A 235 -13.82 23.98 -16.92
N ARG A 236 -14.71 24.86 -17.39
CA ARG A 236 -15.32 24.76 -18.72
C ARG A 236 -14.19 24.85 -19.74
N TRP A 237 -13.71 23.71 -20.23
CA TRP A 237 -12.61 23.67 -21.20
C TRP A 237 -13.15 24.27 -22.50
N THR A 238 -12.89 25.56 -22.72
CA THR A 238 -13.25 26.24 -23.97
C THR A 238 -12.60 25.49 -25.11
N ALA A 239 -13.38 24.92 -26.02
CA ALA A 239 -12.84 24.22 -27.18
C ALA A 239 -11.89 25.16 -27.94
N VAL A 240 -10.59 24.85 -27.95
CA VAL A 240 -9.58 25.63 -28.66
C VAL A 240 -9.47 25.04 -30.06
N THR A 241 -9.76 25.87 -31.06
CA THR A 241 -9.63 25.48 -32.48
C THR A 241 -8.16 25.22 -32.83
N PRO A 242 -7.85 24.38 -33.82
CA PRO A 242 -6.47 24.10 -34.24
C PRO A 242 -5.65 25.36 -34.55
N THR A 243 -6.27 26.36 -35.20
CA THR A 243 -5.63 27.65 -35.49
C THR A 243 -5.26 28.40 -34.21
N LYS A 244 -6.17 28.45 -33.22
CA LYS A 244 -5.88 29.05 -31.91
C LYS A 244 -4.75 28.29 -31.20
N LEU A 245 -4.72 26.97 -31.28
CA LEU A 245 -3.63 26.17 -30.71
C LEU A 245 -2.27 26.49 -31.36
N ALA A 246 -2.23 26.68 -32.68
CA ALA A 246 -1.02 27.08 -33.38
C ALA A 246 -0.51 28.46 -32.90
N HIS A 247 -1.41 29.44 -32.74
CA HIS A 247 -1.06 30.74 -32.16
C HIS A 247 -0.53 30.64 -30.73
N LEU A 248 -1.14 29.79 -29.88
CA LEU A 248 -0.67 29.57 -28.51
C LEU A 248 0.74 28.95 -28.48
N ILE A 249 1.04 28.03 -29.39
CA ILE A 249 2.38 27.40 -29.49
C ILE A 249 3.41 28.44 -29.95
N ALA A 250 3.09 29.25 -30.97
CA ALA A 250 3.97 30.33 -31.42
C ALA A 250 4.26 31.37 -30.33
N ALA A 251 3.23 31.77 -29.56
CA ALA A 251 3.40 32.65 -28.41
C ALA A 251 4.28 32.00 -27.32
N ALA A 252 4.12 30.71 -27.06
CA ALA A 252 4.97 29.99 -26.10
C ALA A 252 6.43 29.87 -26.58
N GLU A 253 6.69 29.79 -27.89
CA GLU A 253 8.05 29.83 -28.44
C GLU A 253 8.71 31.20 -28.23
N GLN A 254 7.97 32.30 -28.45
CA GLN A 254 8.45 33.64 -28.15
C GLN A 254 8.80 33.80 -26.67
N ILE A 255 7.91 33.38 -25.77
CA ILE A 255 8.16 33.39 -24.31
C ILE A 255 9.39 32.57 -23.95
N LYS A 256 9.53 31.37 -24.52
CA LYS A 256 10.68 30.49 -24.30
C LYS A 256 12.00 31.15 -24.69
N SER A 257 12.01 31.89 -25.81
CA SER A 257 13.21 32.62 -26.26
C SER A 257 13.56 33.82 -25.38
N SER A 258 12.55 34.45 -24.77
CA SER A 258 12.70 35.66 -23.94
C SER A 258 12.97 35.40 -22.46
N VAL A 259 12.74 34.18 -21.97
CA VAL A 259 12.82 33.80 -20.55
C VAL A 259 13.85 32.66 -20.37
N PRO A 260 15.10 32.95 -19.95
CA PRO A 260 16.20 31.98 -19.97
C PRO A 260 15.94 30.67 -19.22
N TRP A 261 15.28 30.73 -18.05
CA TRP A 261 15.00 29.52 -17.25
C TRP A 261 13.95 28.60 -17.89
N LEU A 262 13.18 29.10 -18.86
CA LEU A 262 12.24 28.31 -19.66
C LEU A 262 12.88 27.69 -20.92
N ALA A 263 14.16 27.95 -21.21
CA ALA A 263 14.81 27.51 -22.45
C ALA A 263 14.76 25.99 -22.70
N LYS A 264 14.65 25.17 -21.65
CA LYS A 264 14.53 23.70 -21.74
C LYS A 264 13.08 23.20 -21.82
N ALA A 265 12.08 24.08 -21.72
CA ALA A 265 10.68 23.69 -21.79
C ALA A 265 10.25 23.34 -23.23
N CYS A 266 9.33 22.38 -23.34
CA CYS A 266 8.67 22.05 -24.61
C CYS A 266 7.57 23.10 -24.88
N PRO A 267 7.57 23.79 -26.04
CA PRO A 267 6.61 24.86 -26.33
C PRO A 267 5.14 24.42 -26.22
N ARG A 268 4.82 23.19 -26.66
CA ARG A 268 3.45 22.64 -26.54
C ARG A 268 2.98 22.51 -25.09
N ARG A 269 3.86 22.06 -24.19
CA ARG A 269 3.52 21.94 -22.77
C ARG A 269 3.46 23.30 -22.07
N LEU A 270 4.30 24.23 -22.49
CA LEU A 270 4.28 25.61 -22.02
C LEU A 270 2.99 26.32 -22.44
N ALA A 271 2.60 26.21 -23.72
CA ALA A 271 1.34 26.72 -24.26
C ALA A 271 0.13 26.15 -23.53
N PHE A 272 0.17 24.86 -23.17
CA PHE A 272 -0.89 24.23 -22.39
C PHE A 272 -1.01 24.81 -20.98
N GLN A 273 0.11 24.98 -20.26
CA GLN A 273 0.09 25.54 -18.90
C GLN A 273 -0.30 27.02 -18.88
N LEU A 274 0.11 27.79 -19.88
CA LEU A 274 -0.19 29.22 -20.00
C LEU A 274 -1.49 29.51 -20.75
N ARG A 275 -2.25 28.48 -21.15
CA ARG A 275 -3.43 28.62 -22.03
C ARG A 275 -4.40 29.69 -21.55
N ASP A 276 -4.79 29.65 -20.29
CA ASP A 276 -5.78 30.58 -19.73
C ASP A 276 -5.27 32.03 -19.76
N ARG A 277 -3.96 32.24 -19.56
CA ARG A 277 -3.37 33.59 -19.62
C ARG A 277 -3.16 34.07 -21.05
N LEU A 278 -2.71 33.19 -21.94
CA LEU A 278 -2.48 33.51 -23.35
C LEU A 278 -3.79 33.77 -24.11
N LEU A 279 -4.88 33.07 -23.77
CA LEU A 279 -6.19 33.32 -24.38
C LEU A 279 -6.79 34.67 -23.97
N ASN A 280 -6.42 35.19 -22.80
CA ASN A 280 -6.92 36.46 -22.27
C ASN A 280 -5.91 37.61 -22.44
N ALA A 281 -4.72 37.36 -22.97
CA ALA A 281 -3.67 38.37 -23.09
C ALA A 281 -3.82 39.18 -24.39
N THR A 282 -3.90 40.50 -24.26
CA THR A 282 -3.81 41.43 -25.41
C THR A 282 -2.38 41.52 -25.96
N SER A 283 -1.37 41.28 -25.11
CA SER A 283 0.05 41.30 -25.49
C SER A 283 0.83 40.27 -24.67
N ILE A 284 1.89 39.71 -25.27
CA ILE A 284 2.76 38.70 -24.65
C ILE A 284 3.79 39.34 -23.69
N GLN A 285 4.12 40.63 -23.88
CA GLN A 285 5.19 41.31 -23.13
C GLN A 285 4.97 41.38 -21.61
N PRO A 286 3.77 41.67 -21.09
CA PRO A 286 3.52 41.65 -19.64
C PRO A 286 3.79 40.29 -19.01
N LEU A 287 3.37 39.21 -19.70
CA LEU A 287 3.60 37.84 -19.24
C LEU A 287 5.09 37.46 -19.27
N VAL A 288 5.83 37.92 -20.29
CA VAL A 288 7.29 37.73 -20.36
C VAL A 288 7.98 38.42 -19.19
N ASN A 289 7.60 39.66 -18.85
CA ASN A 289 8.20 40.40 -17.74
C ASN A 289 7.90 39.75 -16.39
N GLU A 290 6.67 39.30 -16.16
CA GLU A 290 6.29 38.53 -14.98
C GLU A 290 7.12 37.23 -14.86
N LEU A 291 7.25 36.47 -15.96
CA LEU A 291 8.03 35.23 -15.94
C LEU A 291 9.54 35.47 -15.75
N ARG A 292 10.07 36.62 -16.19
CA ARG A 292 11.47 37.02 -15.94
C ARG A 292 11.71 37.31 -14.46
N THR A 293 10.82 38.06 -13.80
CA THR A 293 10.97 38.39 -12.37
C THR A 293 10.83 37.15 -11.49
N LEU A 294 9.96 36.20 -11.86
CA LEU A 294 9.81 34.93 -11.15
C LEU A 294 11.06 34.05 -11.18
N GLY A 295 11.83 34.09 -12.28
CA GLY A 295 13.02 33.29 -12.46
C GLY A 295 14.31 33.89 -11.90
N ALA A 296 14.34 35.20 -11.63
CA ALA A 296 15.53 35.89 -11.12
C ALA A 296 15.95 35.40 -9.72
N LEU A 297 15.03 34.79 -8.97
CA LEU A 297 15.25 34.44 -7.58
C LEU A 297 15.87 33.04 -7.39
N GLN A 298 15.81 32.12 -8.37
CA GLN A 298 16.22 30.72 -8.17
C GLN A 298 16.66 29.99 -9.45
N ALA A 299 17.66 29.11 -9.35
CA ALA A 299 18.00 28.17 -10.41
C ALA A 299 16.93 27.06 -10.53
N VAL A 300 16.03 27.18 -11.52
CA VAL A 300 14.89 26.27 -11.67
C VAL A 300 15.26 24.99 -12.46
N HIS A 301 15.44 23.86 -11.76
CA HIS A 301 15.73 22.57 -12.41
C HIS A 301 14.55 21.97 -13.19
N ARG A 302 13.30 22.28 -12.79
CA ARG A 302 12.07 21.75 -13.40
C ARG A 302 11.12 22.89 -13.80
N PRO A 303 11.38 23.58 -14.92
CA PRO A 303 10.68 24.82 -15.29
C PRO A 303 9.16 24.68 -15.33
N LEU A 304 8.65 23.63 -15.97
CA LEU A 304 7.21 23.38 -16.07
C LEU A 304 6.56 22.97 -14.74
N GLY A 305 7.31 22.32 -13.85
CA GLY A 305 6.79 21.97 -12.52
C GLY A 305 6.70 23.20 -11.62
N PHE A 306 7.74 24.04 -11.65
CA PHE A 306 7.76 25.33 -10.96
C PHE A 306 6.65 26.26 -11.45
N LEU A 307 6.48 26.39 -12.77
CA LEU A 307 5.42 27.20 -13.37
C LEU A 307 4.02 26.70 -12.97
N ALA A 308 3.77 25.38 -13.03
CA ALA A 308 2.50 24.81 -12.59
C ALA A 308 2.22 25.08 -11.11
N ALA A 309 3.22 24.96 -10.24
CA ALA A 309 3.09 25.25 -8.82
C ALA A 309 2.79 26.74 -8.58
N HIS A 310 3.45 27.64 -9.33
CA HIS A 310 3.21 29.08 -9.27
C HIS A 310 1.79 29.44 -9.72
N LEU A 311 1.34 28.92 -10.86
CA LEU A 311 -0.02 29.15 -11.38
C LEU A 311 -1.13 28.52 -10.54
N SER A 312 -0.80 27.50 -9.74
CA SER A 312 -1.75 26.85 -8.83
C SER A 312 -1.91 27.59 -7.51
N ARG A 313 -1.02 28.54 -7.18
CA ARG A 313 -1.22 29.39 -6.01
C ARG A 313 -2.38 30.34 -6.31
N PRO A 314 -3.47 30.32 -5.52
CA PRO A 314 -4.49 31.35 -5.63
C PRO A 314 -3.80 32.70 -5.46
N ALA A 315 -4.08 33.65 -6.35
CA ALA A 315 -3.47 34.98 -6.31
C ALA A 315 -3.69 35.56 -4.90
N GLN A 316 -2.64 35.51 -4.08
CA GLN A 316 -2.65 36.16 -2.80
C GLN A 316 -2.76 37.64 -3.13
N ARG A 317 -3.91 38.22 -2.78
CA ARG A 317 -4.18 39.65 -2.78
C ARG A 317 -2.96 40.32 -2.13
N THR A 318 -2.20 41.04 -2.93
CA THR A 318 -1.04 41.81 -2.47
C THR A 318 -1.55 43.04 -1.73
N ASP A 319 -1.84 42.87 -0.44
CA ASP A 319 -1.99 43.96 0.52
C ASP A 319 -0.93 43.79 1.62
N LEU A 320 0.14 44.59 1.50
CA LEU A 320 1.17 45.02 2.45
C LEU A 320 2.13 44.00 3.16
N PRO A 321 3.39 44.42 3.44
CA PRO A 321 4.42 43.57 4.05
C PRO A 321 4.31 43.57 5.58
N VAL A 322 4.30 42.38 6.19
CA VAL A 322 4.47 42.22 7.64
C VAL A 322 5.95 42.00 7.91
N ASP A 323 6.54 42.90 8.68
CA ASP A 323 7.88 42.80 9.22
C ASP A 323 8.02 41.53 10.08
N TRP A 324 9.05 40.75 9.79
CA TRP A 324 9.41 39.59 10.59
C TRP A 324 10.24 40.04 11.79
N VAL A 325 9.79 39.70 13.00
CA VAL A 325 10.57 39.83 14.25
C VAL A 325 11.08 38.45 14.64
N PRO A 326 12.37 38.28 15.00
CA PRO A 326 12.90 36.97 15.39
C PRO A 326 12.40 36.56 16.78
N VAL A 327 11.82 35.37 16.86
CA VAL A 327 11.41 34.71 18.12
C VAL A 327 12.66 34.23 18.86
N ARG A 328 12.87 34.71 20.09
CA ARG A 328 13.87 34.17 21.02
C ARG A 328 13.43 32.79 21.51
N GLY A 329 14.35 31.82 21.51
CA GLY A 329 14.09 30.46 21.97
C GLY A 329 13.71 30.41 23.45
N ALA A 330 12.56 29.81 23.75
CA ALA A 330 12.13 29.53 25.11
C ALA A 330 13.01 28.42 25.72
N ALA A 331 13.50 28.66 26.93
CA ALA A 331 14.26 27.69 27.71
C ALA A 331 13.37 26.50 28.11
N LYS A 332 13.91 25.28 28.02
CA LYS A 332 13.25 24.04 28.46
C LYS A 332 13.15 24.02 29.99
N ALA A 333 11.93 24.00 30.52
CA ALA A 333 11.68 23.62 31.90
C ALA A 333 11.76 22.08 32.07
N PRO A 334 12.39 21.56 33.12
CA PRO A 334 12.40 20.14 33.40
C PRO A 334 11.01 19.71 33.90
N VAL A 335 10.44 18.67 33.29
CA VAL A 335 9.24 18.00 33.78
C VAL A 335 9.71 16.76 34.51
N ASP A 336 9.59 16.77 35.84
CA ASP A 336 9.80 15.57 36.67
C ASP A 336 8.63 14.61 36.47
N LEU A 337 8.92 13.40 36.01
CA LEU A 337 7.96 12.31 35.94
C LEU A 337 8.22 11.34 37.11
N PRO A 338 7.17 10.88 37.81
CA PRO A 338 7.30 9.96 38.92
C PRO A 338 7.86 8.59 38.47
N ARG A 339 8.88 8.11 39.18
CA ARG A 339 9.37 6.73 39.06
C ARG A 339 8.41 5.80 39.79
N PHE A 340 7.97 4.74 39.11
CA PHE A 340 7.17 3.67 39.71
C PHE A 340 7.90 2.33 39.56
N GLU A 341 8.02 1.59 40.67
CA GLU A 341 8.80 0.37 40.79
C GLU A 341 8.19 -0.82 40.04
N GLU A 342 9.08 -1.73 39.60
CA GLU A 342 8.80 -2.90 38.79
C GLU A 342 8.13 -4.03 39.60
N GLU A 343 6.80 -4.07 39.62
CA GLU A 343 6.07 -5.30 39.98
C GLU A 343 5.56 -6.04 38.73
N ALA A 344 5.95 -7.31 38.63
CA ALA A 344 5.86 -8.13 37.44
C ALA A 344 4.46 -8.70 37.15
N ALA A 345 3.98 -8.47 35.93
CA ALA A 345 3.38 -9.43 35.00
C ALA A 345 2.45 -10.55 35.52
N ARG A 346 1.49 -10.24 36.39
CA ARG A 346 0.22 -10.98 36.45
C ARG A 346 -0.90 -10.11 35.89
N ILE A 347 -1.65 -10.62 34.92
CA ILE A 347 -2.91 -10.01 34.51
C ILE A 347 -3.84 -10.14 35.72
N PRO A 348 -4.24 -9.04 36.38
CA PRO A 348 -5.10 -9.14 37.54
C PRO A 348 -6.46 -9.69 37.10
N ASP A 349 -6.99 -10.67 37.81
CA ASP A 349 -8.37 -11.11 37.63
C ASP A 349 -9.28 -10.08 38.30
N PHE A 350 -10.00 -9.30 37.49
CA PHE A 350 -10.88 -8.23 37.96
C PHE A 350 -12.30 -8.71 38.28
N GLY A 351 -12.58 -10.03 38.21
CA GLY A 351 -13.88 -10.58 38.61
C GLY A 351 -15.08 -10.03 37.84
N GLY A 352 -14.87 -9.47 36.65
CA GLY A 352 -15.90 -8.82 35.84
C GLY A 352 -16.19 -7.36 36.18
N ASP A 353 -15.38 -6.71 37.04
CA ASP A 353 -15.51 -5.27 37.30
C ASP A 353 -14.95 -4.45 36.13
N ARG A 354 -15.89 -3.97 35.30
CA ARG A 354 -15.63 -3.19 34.10
C ARG A 354 -14.85 -1.89 34.38
N LEU A 355 -15.03 -1.26 35.53
CA LEU A 355 -14.30 -0.03 35.88
C LEU A 355 -12.82 -0.31 36.15
N LEU A 356 -12.51 -1.47 36.74
CA LEU A 356 -11.13 -1.91 36.97
C LEU A 356 -10.46 -2.37 35.67
N GLU A 357 -11.18 -3.05 34.78
CA GLU A 357 -10.70 -3.37 33.44
C GLU A 357 -10.36 -2.11 32.62
N GLU A 358 -11.26 -1.10 32.61
CA GLU A 358 -11.02 0.16 31.91
C GLU A 358 -9.81 0.93 32.48
N ARG A 359 -9.60 0.89 33.81
CA ARG A 359 -8.42 1.47 34.46
C ARG A 359 -7.15 0.70 34.13
N TRP A 360 -7.20 -0.63 34.05
CA TRP A 360 -6.07 -1.47 33.68
C TRP A 360 -5.66 -1.28 32.22
N ASP A 361 -6.61 -1.14 31.31
CA ASP A 361 -6.36 -0.80 29.91
C ASP A 361 -5.72 0.59 29.77
N ALA A 362 -6.19 1.57 30.54
CA ALA A 362 -5.59 2.90 30.59
C ALA A 362 -4.15 2.86 31.12
N TYR A 363 -3.88 2.05 32.15
CA TYR A 363 -2.54 1.81 32.68
C TYR A 363 -1.62 1.17 31.63
N CYS A 364 -2.07 0.12 30.93
CA CYS A 364 -1.31 -0.52 29.86
C CYS A 364 -0.99 0.45 28.71
N ALA A 365 -1.94 1.32 28.35
CA ALA A 365 -1.74 2.34 27.33
C ALA A 365 -0.73 3.42 27.75
N GLN A 366 -0.77 3.88 28.99
CA GLN A 366 0.20 4.83 29.54
C GLN A 366 1.60 4.24 29.60
N ARG A 367 1.74 2.97 30.04
CA ARG A 367 3.02 2.27 30.07
C ARG A 367 3.61 2.08 28.68
N ALA A 368 2.82 1.64 27.70
CA ALA A 368 3.27 1.49 26.32
C ALA A 368 3.71 2.84 25.70
N PHE A 369 3.07 3.95 26.09
CA PHE A 369 3.47 5.30 25.66
C PHE A 369 4.79 5.73 26.30
N ALA A 370 5.00 5.46 27.59
CA ALA A 370 6.26 5.73 28.28
C ALA A 370 7.43 4.95 27.66
N GLU A 371 7.25 3.65 27.41
CA GLU A 371 8.25 2.80 26.75
C GLU A 371 8.58 3.29 25.32
N ALA A 372 7.59 3.80 24.59
CA ALA A 372 7.82 4.39 23.27
C ALA A 372 8.59 5.72 23.33
N LEU A 373 8.36 6.53 24.37
CA LEU A 373 9.07 7.78 24.64
C LEU A 373 10.54 7.51 25.01
N ASP A 374 10.79 6.54 25.87
CA ASP A 374 12.16 6.18 26.27
C ASP A 374 12.92 5.57 25.09
N ARG A 375 12.29 4.70 24.30
CA ARG A 375 12.88 4.21 23.05
C ARG A 375 13.18 5.32 22.05
N TRP A 376 12.35 6.36 21.99
CA TRP A 376 12.61 7.53 21.15
C TRP A 376 13.81 8.34 21.66
N ARG A 377 13.93 8.52 22.98
CA ARG A 377 15.09 9.18 23.62
C ARG A 377 16.38 8.41 23.38
N ASP A 378 16.35 7.08 23.48
CA ASP A 378 17.51 6.22 23.18
C ASP A 378 17.97 6.37 21.74
N LEU A 379 17.03 6.43 20.79
CA LEU A 379 17.34 6.66 19.38
C LEU A 379 17.93 8.06 19.13
N ASP A 380 17.47 9.07 19.87
CA ASP A 380 18.01 10.44 19.77
C ASP A 380 19.41 10.54 20.43
N GLN A 381 19.65 9.84 21.53
CA GLN A 381 20.99 9.70 22.12
C GLN A 381 21.95 8.94 21.21
N GLN A 382 21.50 7.85 20.58
CA GLN A 382 22.29 7.12 19.58
C GLN A 382 22.62 8.00 18.37
N ARG A 383 21.69 8.87 17.98
CA ARG A 383 21.90 9.88 16.92
C ARG A 383 22.94 10.92 17.33
N LEU A 384 22.90 11.41 18.57
CA LEU A 384 23.88 12.36 19.10
C LEU A 384 25.27 11.73 19.29
N ALA A 385 25.34 10.45 19.64
CA ALA A 385 26.59 9.72 19.80
C ALA A 385 27.26 9.33 18.47
N SER A 386 26.50 9.34 17.37
CA SER A 386 26.99 8.97 16.04
C SER A 386 27.47 10.21 15.29
N ASP A 387 28.69 10.67 15.60
CA ASP A 387 29.28 11.92 15.09
C ASP A 387 29.65 11.93 13.59
N HIS A 388 29.23 10.92 12.82
CA HIS A 388 29.58 10.78 11.41
C HIS A 388 28.38 10.48 10.50
N LEU A 389 27.98 11.52 9.76
CA LEU A 389 27.37 11.53 8.41
C LEU A 389 25.97 10.90 8.22
N VAL A 390 24.91 11.72 8.36
CA VAL A 390 23.69 11.62 7.52
C VAL A 390 23.14 13.02 7.22
N PRO A 391 22.74 13.35 5.96
CA PRO A 391 22.23 14.69 5.62
C PRO A 391 20.83 14.94 6.17
N VAL A 392 20.64 16.20 6.58
CA VAL A 392 19.42 16.80 7.13
C VAL A 392 18.29 16.84 6.08
N TYR A 393 17.10 16.37 6.47
CA TYR A 393 15.84 16.79 5.85
C TYR A 393 15.11 17.75 6.80
N PRO A 394 14.41 18.77 6.28
CA PRO A 394 13.67 19.71 7.12
C PRO A 394 12.49 18.98 7.76
N VAL A 395 12.50 18.93 9.10
CA VAL A 395 11.30 18.63 9.88
C VAL A 395 10.40 19.85 9.77
N ILE A 396 9.13 19.62 9.43
CA ILE A 396 8.10 20.65 9.50
C ILE A 396 7.96 21.00 10.98
N ASP A 397 8.39 22.20 11.36
CA ASP A 397 8.01 22.78 12.64
C ASP A 397 6.49 22.96 12.63
N ILE A 398 5.80 22.04 13.30
CA ILE A 398 4.41 22.25 13.67
C ILE A 398 4.46 23.25 14.82
N ALA A 399 4.24 24.52 14.50
CA ALA A 399 3.98 25.54 15.51
C ALA A 399 2.81 25.04 16.38
N VAL A 400 3.14 24.72 17.64
CA VAL A 400 2.17 24.42 18.67
C VAL A 400 1.48 25.74 18.98
N ASP A 401 0.18 25.82 18.73
CA ASP A 401 -0.66 26.88 19.23
C ASP A 401 -0.83 26.70 20.75
N ASP A 402 -0.61 27.77 21.53
CA ASP A 402 -0.59 27.79 23.01
C ASP A 402 -1.89 27.30 23.70
N THR A 403 -2.90 26.89 22.96
CA THR A 403 -4.22 26.52 23.51
C THR A 403 -4.49 25.02 23.55
N GLY A 404 -3.63 24.15 23.00
CA GLY A 404 -3.75 22.68 23.06
C GLY A 404 -5.07 22.09 22.51
N SER A 405 -5.96 22.92 22.00
CA SER A 405 -7.37 22.59 21.74
C SER A 405 -7.52 21.84 20.42
N ARG A 406 -6.67 22.16 19.44
CA ARG A 406 -6.58 21.46 18.16
C ARG A 406 -6.01 20.06 18.33
N TRP A 407 -5.05 19.90 19.24
CA TRP A 407 -4.44 18.61 19.57
C TRP A 407 -5.42 17.71 20.35
N ALA A 408 -6.12 18.26 21.36
CA ALA A 408 -7.16 17.54 22.10
C ALA A 408 -8.32 17.06 21.21
N GLY A 409 -8.72 17.86 20.21
CA GLY A 409 -9.71 17.46 19.21
C GLY A 409 -9.23 16.32 18.31
N MET A 410 -7.98 16.37 17.87
CA MET A 410 -7.36 15.34 17.03
C MET A 410 -7.15 14.02 17.78
N VAL A 411 -6.76 14.09 19.06
CA VAL A 411 -6.63 12.95 19.97
C VAL A 411 -8.00 12.35 20.31
N LYS A 412 -9.03 13.14 20.60
CA LYS A 412 -10.40 12.64 20.78
C LYS A 412 -10.93 11.95 19.52
N GLY A 413 -10.63 12.49 18.33
CA GLY A 413 -10.98 11.87 17.04
C GLY A 413 -10.27 10.52 16.82
N ARG A 414 -8.97 10.44 17.13
CA ARG A 414 -8.20 9.18 17.04
C ARG A 414 -8.61 8.16 18.10
N HIS A 415 -8.89 8.57 19.33
CA HIS A 415 -9.39 7.66 20.37
C HIS A 415 -10.71 7.01 19.97
N ARG A 416 -11.65 7.75 19.36
CA ARG A 416 -12.90 7.16 18.84
C ARG A 416 -12.66 6.16 17.71
N ALA A 417 -11.74 6.45 16.80
CA ALA A 417 -11.39 5.55 15.70
C ALA A 417 -10.68 4.27 16.18
N HIS A 418 -9.75 4.40 17.14
CA HIS A 418 -9.04 3.28 17.74
C HIS A 418 -9.93 2.45 18.68
N ALA A 419 -10.79 3.07 19.50
CA ALA A 419 -11.77 2.37 20.33
C ALA A 419 -12.74 1.57 19.46
N GLY A 420 -13.20 2.11 18.32
CA GLY A 420 -14.01 1.37 17.36
C GLY A 420 -13.27 0.19 16.72
N ALA A 421 -11.97 0.32 16.45
CA ALA A 421 -11.16 -0.77 15.91
C ALA A 421 -10.87 -1.86 16.96
N PHE A 422 -10.64 -1.48 18.21
CA PHE A 422 -10.44 -2.39 19.35
C PHE A 422 -11.72 -3.14 19.71
N ALA A 423 -12.87 -2.47 19.75
CA ALA A 423 -14.17 -3.11 19.98
C ALA A 423 -14.45 -4.16 18.90
N ARG A 424 -14.23 -3.85 17.62
CA ARG A 424 -14.37 -4.83 16.52
C ARG A 424 -13.42 -6.02 16.65
N SER A 425 -12.19 -5.79 17.10
CA SER A 425 -11.20 -6.86 17.36
C SER A 425 -11.58 -7.72 18.57
N ALA A 426 -12.17 -7.13 19.62
CA ALA A 426 -12.66 -7.86 20.79
C ALA A 426 -13.87 -8.73 20.44
N THR A 427 -14.85 -8.20 19.70
CA THR A 427 -16.01 -8.96 19.23
C THR A 427 -15.59 -10.12 18.32
N LEU A 428 -14.63 -9.89 17.43
CA LEU A 428 -14.08 -10.94 16.55
C LEU A 428 -13.40 -12.06 17.34
N ARG A 429 -12.61 -11.71 18.37
CA ARG A 429 -11.96 -12.69 19.25
C ARG A 429 -12.97 -13.49 20.09
N ALA A 430 -14.03 -12.85 20.58
CA ALA A 430 -15.11 -13.52 21.30
C ALA A 430 -15.88 -14.50 20.38
N GLN A 431 -16.16 -14.08 19.14
CA GLN A 431 -16.85 -14.92 18.16
C GLN A 431 -16.01 -16.14 17.74
N MET A 432 -14.70 -15.96 17.56
CA MET A 432 -13.78 -17.07 17.28
C MET A 432 -13.69 -18.05 18.47
N ARG A 433 -13.66 -17.56 19.72
CA ARG A 433 -13.68 -18.42 20.91
C ARG A 433 -14.98 -19.23 21.02
N ALA A 434 -16.13 -18.61 20.76
CA ALA A 434 -17.43 -19.29 20.79
C ALA A 434 -17.53 -20.38 19.72
N GLN A 435 -17.05 -20.11 18.50
CA GLN A 435 -17.00 -21.12 17.42
C GLN A 435 -16.07 -22.27 17.77
N TRP A 436 -14.93 -21.99 18.39
CA TRP A 436 -13.97 -23.02 18.79
C TRP A 436 -14.49 -23.90 19.94
N ALA A 437 -15.24 -23.32 20.88
CA ALA A 437 -15.93 -24.06 21.94
C ALA A 437 -17.03 -24.97 21.38
N ALA A 438 -17.81 -24.50 20.41
CA ALA A 438 -18.88 -25.29 19.79
C ALA A 438 -18.38 -26.54 19.03
N VAL A 439 -17.16 -26.49 18.48
CA VAL A 439 -16.54 -27.65 17.80
C VAL A 439 -16.00 -28.69 18.78
N ARG A 440 -15.72 -28.30 20.03
CA ARG A 440 -15.16 -29.18 21.07
C ARG A 440 -16.20 -29.77 22.03
N SER A 441 -17.44 -29.27 22.03
CA SER A 441 -18.50 -29.88 22.83
C SER A 441 -18.87 -31.25 22.25
N PRO A 442 -18.64 -32.36 22.97
CA PRO A 442 -19.17 -33.66 22.55
C PRO A 442 -20.69 -33.57 22.50
N ALA A 443 -21.28 -34.14 21.45
CA ALA A 443 -22.73 -34.19 21.30
C ALA A 443 -23.35 -34.82 22.57
N PRO A 444 -24.43 -34.26 23.13
CA PRO A 444 -25.07 -34.85 24.30
C PRO A 444 -25.53 -36.26 23.96
N GLU A 445 -25.02 -37.25 24.70
CA GLU A 445 -25.48 -38.63 24.61
C GLU A 445 -26.99 -38.65 24.81
N GLY A 446 -27.71 -39.13 23.79
CA GLY A 446 -29.16 -39.21 23.81
C GLY A 446 -29.65 -40.10 24.96
N PRO A 447 -30.78 -39.77 25.59
CA PRO A 447 -31.31 -40.53 26.71
C PRO A 447 -31.58 -41.98 26.31
N GLY A 448 -31.01 -42.89 27.11
CA GLY A 448 -31.07 -44.33 26.92
C GLY A 448 -32.50 -44.83 26.67
N ALA A 449 -32.62 -45.64 25.63
CA ALA A 449 -33.81 -46.43 25.36
C ALA A 449 -34.07 -47.37 26.53
N GLY A 450 -35.08 -47.02 27.33
CA GLY A 450 -35.59 -47.81 28.43
C GLY A 450 -36.03 -49.20 28.01
N GLY A 451 -35.81 -50.14 28.94
CA GLY A 451 -36.07 -51.56 28.77
C GLY A 451 -37.51 -51.89 28.43
N ARG A 452 -37.67 -52.85 27.51
CA ARG A 452 -38.89 -53.63 27.39
C ARG A 452 -38.80 -54.85 28.32
N ALA A 453 -39.57 -54.81 29.39
CA ALA A 453 -39.95 -55.99 30.15
C ALA A 453 -40.70 -56.97 29.23
N ARG A 454 -40.25 -58.24 29.22
CA ARG A 454 -41.02 -59.37 28.70
C ARG A 454 -41.88 -59.91 29.84
N VAL A 455 -43.20 -59.88 29.64
CA VAL A 455 -44.17 -60.74 30.31
C VAL A 455 -44.46 -61.88 29.32
N GLY A 456 -44.43 -63.12 29.81
CA GLY A 456 -44.67 -64.34 29.05
C GLY A 456 -43.82 -65.48 29.57
#